data_AF-A0A5T5W923-F1
#
_entry.id   AF-A0A5T5W923-F1
#
_cell.length_a   1.000
_cell.length_b   1.000
_cell.length_c   1.000
_cell.angle_alpha   90.00
_cell.angle_beta   90.00
_cell.angle_gamma   90.00
#
_symmetry.space_group_name_H-M   'P 1'
#
loop_
_entity.id
_entity.type
_entity.pdbx_description
1 polymer ?
#
loop_
_entity_poly.entity_id
_entity_poly.type
_entity_poly.pdbx_seq_one_letter_code
_entity_poly.pdbx_strand_id
1 'polypeptide(L)'
;SNELTVDFDNLNQGAIHLTEFGYCVHNYLVRPCTKINEFIEYDNETLDMKSVDRIRLESMREKLMQLINITQIAFENGDYGADKWLQHHEKNLERINKLLNN
;
A
#
# COMPACT_ATOMS: atom_id res chain seq x y z
N SER A 1 -1.85 -9.63 21.59
CA SER A 1 -1.94 -8.52 20.62
C SER A 1 -1.99 -9.16 19.25
N ASN A 2 -3.16 -9.22 18.62
CA ASN A 2 -3.28 -9.76 17.25
C ASN A 2 -2.67 -8.73 16.31
N GLU A 3 -1.36 -8.76 16.12
CA GLU A 3 -0.78 -8.24 14.89
C GLU A 3 -1.36 -9.12 13.78
N LEU A 4 -2.26 -8.55 12.98
CA LEU A 4 -2.70 -9.16 11.75
C LEU A 4 -1.49 -9.21 10.83
N THR A 5 -0.72 -10.29 10.93
CA THR A 5 0.31 -10.66 9.97
C THR A 5 -0.42 -10.91 8.66
N VAL A 6 -0.45 -9.90 7.80
CA VAL A 6 -0.81 -10.12 6.41
C VAL A 6 0.16 -11.18 5.90
N ASP A 7 -0.38 -12.34 5.55
CA ASP A 7 0.38 -13.44 5.01
C ASP A 7 0.67 -13.14 3.54
N PHE A 8 1.65 -12.25 3.32
CA PHE A 8 2.09 -11.85 1.99
C PHE A 8 2.65 -13.03 1.19
N ASP A 9 3.12 -14.08 1.87
CA ASP A 9 3.65 -15.28 1.24
C ASP A 9 2.56 -16.10 0.53
N ASN A 10 1.28 -15.90 0.90
CA ASN A 10 0.13 -16.57 0.30
C ASN A 10 -0.76 -15.64 -0.56
N LEU A 11 -0.26 -14.46 -0.94
CA LEU A 11 -1.01 -13.55 -1.82
C LEU A 11 -0.90 -13.94 -3.29
N ASN A 12 -1.98 -14.49 -3.83
CA ASN A 12 -2.09 -14.85 -5.25
C ASN A 12 -2.27 -13.63 -6.19
N GLN A 13 -2.44 -12.41 -5.68
CA GLN A 13 -2.57 -11.19 -6.47
C GLN A 13 -2.27 -9.93 -5.65
N GLY A 14 -1.96 -8.82 -6.35
CA GLY A 14 -1.53 -7.54 -5.77
C GLY A 14 -2.61 -6.45 -5.68
N ALA A 15 -3.85 -6.72 -6.09
CA ALA A 15 -4.97 -5.76 -5.97
C ALA A 15 -5.45 -5.61 -4.50
N ILE A 16 -4.63 -5.00 -3.65
CA ILE A 16 -4.86 -4.91 -2.21
C ILE A 16 -4.73 -3.48 -1.71
N HIS A 17 -5.74 -2.95 -1.03
CA HIS A 17 -5.50 -1.73 -0.25
C HIS A 17 -4.99 -2.12 1.13
N LEU A 18 -3.90 -1.47 1.54
CA LEU A 18 -3.31 -1.64 2.87
C LEU A 18 -3.49 -0.37 3.68
N THR A 19 -3.89 -0.52 4.94
CA THR A 19 -4.00 0.55 5.93
C THR A 19 -3.35 0.09 7.25
N GLU A 20 -3.15 1.01 8.19
CA GLU A 20 -2.67 0.63 9.53
C GLU A 20 -3.64 -0.28 10.30
N PHE A 21 -4.93 -0.26 9.93
CA PHE A 21 -5.99 -1.02 10.60
C PHE A 21 -6.25 -2.39 9.97
N GLY A 22 -5.70 -2.66 8.78
CA GLY A 22 -5.95 -3.89 8.03
C GLY A 22 -5.87 -3.68 6.53
N TYR A 23 -6.42 -4.63 5.77
CA TYR A 23 -6.36 -4.63 4.31
C TYR A 23 -7.66 -5.14 3.68
N CYS A 24 -7.88 -4.79 2.41
CA CYS A 24 -8.93 -5.38 1.59
C CYS A 24 -8.37 -5.87 0.26
N VAL A 25 -8.75 -7.10 -0.12
CA VAL A 25 -8.33 -7.74 -1.37
C VAL A 25 -9.44 -7.56 -2.40
N HIS A 26 -9.05 -7.13 -3.60
CA HIS A 26 -9.93 -6.92 -4.74
C HIS A 26 -9.45 -7.74 -5.93
N ASN A 27 -10.28 -7.85 -6.96
CA ASN A 27 -9.84 -8.33 -8.27
C ASN A 27 -9.33 -7.12 -9.10
N TYR A 28 -8.34 -7.33 -9.98
CA TYR A 28 -7.81 -6.28 -10.86
C TYR A 28 -8.85 -5.59 -11.75
N LEU A 29 -9.98 -6.24 -12.05
CA LEU A 29 -11.11 -5.65 -12.77
C LEU A 29 -11.71 -4.43 -12.04
N VAL A 30 -11.52 -4.34 -10.72
CA VAL A 30 -11.93 -3.20 -9.90
C VAL A 30 -10.79 -2.20 -9.82
N ARG A 31 -11.06 -0.92 -10.14
CA ARG A 31 -10.05 0.13 -9.97
C ARG A 31 -9.80 0.40 -8.48
N PRO A 32 -8.55 0.73 -8.09
CA PRO A 32 -8.26 1.11 -6.71
C PRO A 32 -9.02 2.39 -6.31
N CYS A 33 -9.42 2.47 -5.05
CA CYS A 33 -10.22 3.58 -4.52
C CYS A 33 -9.33 4.81 -4.27
N THR A 34 -9.69 5.95 -4.86
CA THR A 34 -8.91 7.20 -4.70
C THR A 34 -9.06 7.82 -3.32
N LYS A 35 -10.18 7.57 -2.61
CA LYS A 35 -10.43 8.15 -1.28
C LYS A 35 -9.46 7.68 -0.20
N ILE A 36 -8.91 6.47 -0.34
CA ILE A 36 -7.89 5.96 0.59
C ILE A 36 -6.61 6.79 0.50
N ASN A 37 -6.32 7.33 -0.69
CA ASN A 37 -5.16 8.17 -0.93
C ASN A 37 -5.36 9.60 -0.41
N GLU A 38 -6.59 10.12 -0.46
CA GLU A 38 -6.93 11.46 0.03
C GLU A 38 -6.81 11.57 1.56
N PHE A 39 -7.11 10.49 2.30
CA PHE A 39 -6.92 10.46 3.75
C PHE A 39 -5.45 10.54 4.15
N ILE A 40 -4.58 9.80 3.44
CA ILE A 40 -3.13 9.89 3.64
C ILE A 40 -2.64 11.31 3.34
N GLU A 41 -3.07 11.93 2.25
CA GLU A 41 -2.63 13.29 1.89
C GLU A 41 -3.05 14.35 2.92
N TYR A 42 -4.27 14.26 3.48
CA TYR A 42 -4.81 15.27 4.40
C TYR A 42 -4.19 15.20 5.82
N ASP A 43 -3.93 14.00 6.35
CA ASP A 43 -3.36 13.85 7.70
C ASP A 43 -1.89 14.34 7.75
N ASN A 44 -1.18 14.23 6.61
CA ASN A 44 0.26 14.48 6.49
C ASN A 44 0.68 15.95 6.57
N GLU A 45 -0.20 16.92 6.31
CA GLU A 45 0.17 18.35 6.39
C GLU A 45 0.25 18.86 7.85
N THR A 46 -0.13 18.05 8.84
CA THR A 46 -0.33 18.54 10.22
C THR A 46 0.32 17.72 11.35
N LEU A 47 0.98 16.60 11.05
CA LEU A 47 1.44 15.64 12.08
C LEU A 47 2.93 15.78 12.45
N ASP A 48 3.20 16.17 13.70
CA ASP A 48 4.47 15.87 14.37
C ASP A 48 4.56 14.35 14.60
N MET A 49 5.41 13.67 13.82
CA MET A 49 5.48 12.21 13.79
C MET A 49 6.17 11.62 15.02
N LYS A 50 5.50 10.71 15.75
CA LYS A 50 6.10 10.01 16.91
C LYS A 50 6.92 8.80 16.45
N SER A 51 7.82 8.31 17.32
CA SER A 51 8.67 7.15 17.03
C SER A 51 7.89 5.87 16.72
N VAL A 52 6.74 5.65 17.38
CA VAL A 52 5.84 4.51 17.10
C VAL A 52 5.20 4.62 15.72
N ASP A 53 4.91 5.84 15.25
CA ASP A 53 4.34 6.09 13.93
C ASP A 53 5.39 5.83 12.84
N ARG A 54 6.66 6.18 13.11
CA ARG A 54 7.78 5.88 12.21
C ARG A 54 7.99 4.38 12.01
N ILE A 55 8.00 3.58 13.09
CA ILE A 55 8.13 2.11 12.99
C ILE A 55 6.99 1.51 12.17
N ARG A 56 5.76 2.01 12.36
CA ARG A 56 4.60 1.57 11.59
C ARG A 56 4.71 1.91 10.11
N LEU A 57 5.14 3.13 9.78
CA LEU A 57 5.36 3.56 8.41
C LEU A 57 6.46 2.76 7.71
N GLU A 58 7.56 2.45 8.40
CA GLU A 58 8.61 1.55 7.89
C GLU A 58 8.04 0.16 7.57
N SER A 59 7.24 -0.42 8.48
CA SER A 59 6.57 -1.70 8.21
C SER A 59 5.59 -1.62 7.04
N MET A 60 4.81 -0.54 6.93
CA MET A 60 3.91 -0.33 5.79
C MET A 60 4.69 -0.18 4.47
N ARG A 61 5.85 0.48 4.50
CA ARG A 61 6.73 0.62 3.33
C ARG A 61 7.16 -0.74 2.79
N GLU A 62 7.65 -1.62 3.66
CA GLU A 62 8.10 -2.96 3.29
C GLU A 62 6.97 -3.79 2.66
N LYS A 63 5.79 -3.77 3.28
CA LYS A 63 4.59 -4.45 2.79
C LYS A 63 4.16 -3.92 1.42
N LEU A 64 4.23 -2.61 1.23
CA LEU A 64 3.86 -1.98 -0.04
C LEU A 64 4.86 -2.31 -1.16
N MET A 65 6.15 -2.41 -0.84
CA MET A 65 7.16 -2.88 -1.79
C MET A 65 6.89 -4.32 -2.26
N GLN A 66 6.42 -5.19 -1.36
CA GLN A 66 5.99 -6.55 -1.74
C GLN A 66 4.78 -6.52 -2.68
N LEU A 67 3.77 -5.68 -2.38
CA LEU A 67 2.61 -5.51 -3.26
C LEU A 67 2.98 -4.98 -4.63
N ILE A 68 3.93 -4.04 -4.72
CA ILE A 68 4.46 -3.55 -5.99
C ILE A 68 5.06 -4.71 -6.79
N ASN A 69 5.92 -5.54 -6.17
CA ASN A 69 6.53 -6.67 -6.85
C ASN A 69 5.48 -7.67 -7.40
N ILE A 70 4.48 -8.04 -6.58
CA ILE A 70 3.40 -8.95 -7.00
C ILE A 70 2.58 -8.32 -8.14
N THR A 71 2.26 -7.03 -8.04
CA THR A 71 1.44 -6.34 -9.05
C THR A 71 2.22 -6.10 -10.34
N GLN A 72 3.52 -5.86 -10.27
CA GLN A 72 4.42 -5.75 -11.41
C GLN A 72 4.42 -7.04 -12.23
N ILE A 73 4.52 -8.20 -11.58
CA ILE A 73 4.44 -9.51 -12.26
C ILE A 73 3.09 -9.68 -12.96
N ALA A 74 1.98 -9.32 -12.31
CA ALA A 74 0.65 -9.39 -12.91
C ALA A 74 0.52 -8.45 -14.13
N PHE A 75 1.07 -7.23 -14.03
CA PHE A 75 1.12 -6.29 -15.14
C PHE A 75 1.94 -6.83 -16.32
N GLU A 76 3.11 -7.40 -16.06
CA GLU A 76 3.96 -8.02 -17.09
C GLU A 76 3.31 -9.24 -17.76
N ASN A 77 2.51 -10.00 -17.00
CA ASN A 77 1.71 -11.11 -17.52
C ASN A 77 0.48 -10.64 -18.34
N GLY A 78 0.19 -9.34 -18.37
CA GLY A 78 -0.91 -8.75 -19.12
C GLY A 78 -2.26 -8.79 -18.40
N ASP A 79 -2.27 -8.96 -17.07
CA ASP A 79 -3.51 -8.96 -16.30
C ASP A 79 -4.22 -7.60 -16.39
N TYR A 80 -5.45 -7.61 -16.93
CA TYR A 80 -6.20 -6.39 -17.17
C TYR A 80 -6.50 -5.64 -15.85
N GLY A 81 -6.00 -4.41 -15.74
CA GLY A 81 -6.20 -3.53 -14.59
C GLY A 81 -5.05 -3.57 -13.57
N ALA A 82 -4.07 -4.47 -13.71
CA ALA A 82 -2.88 -4.49 -12.86
C ALA A 82 -2.05 -3.20 -12.96
N ASP A 83 -2.04 -2.56 -14.13
CA ASP A 83 -1.41 -1.26 -14.38
C ASP A 83 -1.87 -0.16 -13.40
N LYS A 84 -3.18 -0.12 -13.12
CA LYS A 84 -3.77 0.89 -12.23
C LYS A 84 -3.44 0.62 -10.77
N TRP A 85 -3.36 -0.66 -10.40
CA TRP A 85 -2.98 -1.07 -9.05
C TRP A 85 -1.48 -0.83 -8.81
N LEU A 86 -0.64 -1.07 -9.81
CA LEU A 86 0.79 -0.77 -9.73
C LEU A 86 1.01 0.74 -9.48
N GLN A 87 0.39 1.59 -10.31
CA GLN A 87 0.46 3.05 -10.15
C GLN A 87 -0.06 3.51 -8.77
N HIS A 88 -1.11 2.86 -8.26
CA HIS A 88 -1.65 3.17 -6.94
C HIS A 88 -0.66 2.86 -5.82
N HIS A 89 -0.01 1.70 -5.87
CA HIS A 89 0.98 1.29 -4.87
C HIS A 89 2.23 2.15 -4.93
N GLU A 90 2.74 2.46 -6.13
CA GLU A 90 3.88 3.35 -6.32
C GLU A 90 3.62 4.74 -5.73
N LYS A 91 2.42 5.31 -5.97
CA LYS A 91 2.04 6.60 -5.40
C LYS A 91 1.97 6.57 -3.87
N ASN A 92 1.48 5.47 -3.29
CA ASN A 92 1.47 5.28 -1.84
C ASN A 92 2.89 5.15 -1.27
N LEU A 93 3.79 4.47 -1.98
CA LEU A 93 5.18 4.30 -1.57
C LEU A 93 5.91 5.64 -1.56
N GLU A 94 5.70 6.46 -2.59
CA GLU A 94 6.25 7.82 -2.65
C GLU A 94 5.82 8.66 -1.44
N ARG A 95 4.55 8.59 -1.04
CA ARG A 95 4.02 9.31 0.12
C ARG A 95 4.64 8.84 1.43
N ILE A 96 4.71 7.52 1.65
CA ILE A 96 5.33 6.95 2.86
C ILE A 96 6.81 7.35 2.95
N ASN A 97 7.52 7.34 1.82
CA ASN A 97 8.93 7.77 1.78
C ASN A 97 9.09 9.25 2.14
N LYS A 98 8.17 10.13 1.70
CA LYS A 98 8.20 11.55 2.10
C LYS A 98 8.02 11.71 3.60
N LEU A 99 7.11 10.95 4.21
CA LEU A 99 6.89 10.99 5.66
C LEU A 99 8.10 10.51 6.45
N LEU A 100 8.76 9.43 6.02
CA LEU A 100 9.90 8.86 6.73
C LEU A 100 11.18 9.71 6.63
N ASN A 101 11.25 10.59 5.64
CA ASN A 101 12.35 11.51 5.38
C ASN A 101 12.14 12.92 5.97
N ASN A 102 10.94 13.24 6.44
CA ASN A 102 10.65 14.44 7.25
C ASN A 102 11.02 14.19 8.71
#